data_AF-A0A9D0Z3Q4-F1
#
_entry.id   AF-A0A9D0Z3Q4-F1
#
_cell.length_a   1.000
_cell.length_b   1.000
_cell.length_c   1.000
_cell.angle_alpha   90.00
_cell.angle_beta   90.00
_cell.angle_gamma   90.00
#
_symmetry.space_group_name_H-M   'P 1'
#
loop_
_entity.id
_entity.type
_entity.pdbx_description
1 polymer ?
#
loop_
_entity_poly.entity_id
_entity_poly.type
_entity_poly.pdbx_seq_one_letter_code
_entity_poly.pdbx_strand_id
1 'polypeptide(L)'
;MDFEMETDYSNISVKTEKDTYPKDTEEIVYTITNHNPGKGFYYYSLPYVEFYDGESWIRLAYYPPDYHQEAGRWNVCGVEGEQEMEFSTNGIFYPQSVAGGIQDGDYRLVIFVGDTWVSYQFCFEN
;
A
#
# COMPACT_ATOMS: atom_id res chain seq x y z
N MET A 1 -5.53 23.27 7.89
CA MET A 1 -4.73 22.05 8.07
C MET A 1 -3.32 22.53 7.93
N ASP A 2 -2.70 22.83 9.06
CA ASP A 2 -1.46 23.61 9.15
C ASP A 2 -0.27 22.66 9.38
N PHE A 3 -0.14 21.64 8.55
CA PHE A 3 1.10 20.91 8.35
C PHE A 3 1.51 20.99 6.89
N GLU A 4 2.82 20.96 6.65
CA GLU A 4 3.35 21.06 5.30
C GLU A 4 3.08 19.75 4.56
N MET A 5 2.47 19.84 3.37
CA MET A 5 2.17 18.68 2.55
C MET A 5 3.36 18.30 1.68
N GLU A 6 3.45 17.01 1.39
CA GLU A 6 4.39 16.48 0.43
C GLU A 6 4.03 16.95 -0.98
N THR A 7 5.07 17.38 -1.71
CA THR A 7 4.98 17.79 -3.11
C THR A 7 5.82 16.89 -4.02
N ASP A 8 6.77 16.13 -3.46
CA ASP A 8 7.53 15.11 -4.15
C ASP A 8 7.40 13.77 -3.40
N TYR A 9 6.64 12.86 -4.00
CA TYR A 9 6.29 11.57 -3.42
C TYR A 9 7.39 10.51 -3.62
N SER A 10 8.56 10.87 -4.15
CA SER A 10 9.66 9.93 -4.42
C SER A 10 10.32 9.37 -3.15
N ASN A 11 10.20 10.04 -2.01
CA ASN A 11 10.77 9.60 -0.73
C ASN A 11 9.76 8.87 0.17
N ILE A 12 8.67 8.36 -0.42
CA ILE A 12 7.72 7.50 0.26
C ILE A 12 8.06 6.04 -0.03
N SER A 13 8.00 5.20 1.00
CA SER A 13 8.13 3.76 0.86
C SER A 13 6.91 3.03 1.41
N VAL A 14 6.71 1.80 0.95
CA VAL A 14 5.78 0.85 1.55
C VAL A 14 6.52 -0.45 1.83
N LYS A 15 6.20 -1.09 2.96
CA LYS A 15 6.73 -2.41 3.35
C LYS A 15 5.66 -3.26 4.00
N THR A 16 5.76 -4.57 3.85
CA THR A 16 5.01 -5.54 4.65
C THR A 16 5.84 -6.02 5.84
N GLU A 17 5.21 -6.71 6.78
CA GLU A 17 5.90 -7.25 7.98
C GLU A 17 6.96 -8.31 7.65
N LYS A 18 6.80 -9.01 6.51
CA LYS A 18 7.67 -10.10 6.03
C LYS A 18 7.80 -10.04 4.52
N ASP A 19 8.84 -10.71 4.01
CA ASP A 19 9.04 -10.90 2.56
C ASP A 19 8.39 -12.20 2.05
N THR A 20 8.07 -13.12 2.96
CA THR A 20 7.48 -14.43 2.63
C THR A 20 6.35 -14.74 3.60
N TYR A 21 5.21 -15.18 3.06
CA TYR A 21 4.02 -15.52 3.82
C TYR A 21 3.51 -16.93 3.50
N PRO A 22 3.01 -17.68 4.50
CA PRO A 22 2.19 -18.86 4.26
C PRO A 22 0.90 -18.51 3.50
N LYS A 23 0.42 -19.40 2.65
CA LYS A 23 -0.83 -19.18 1.89
C LYS A 23 -2.09 -19.06 2.74
N ASP A 24 -2.08 -19.59 3.97
CA ASP A 24 -3.19 -19.48 4.92
C ASP A 24 -3.12 -18.20 5.76
N THR A 25 -2.21 -17.27 5.44
CA THR A 25 -2.14 -15.95 6.09
C THR A 25 -3.47 -15.21 5.94
N GLU A 26 -4.10 -14.89 7.06
CA GLU A 26 -5.40 -14.20 7.08
C GLU A 26 -5.29 -12.68 6.84
N GLU A 27 -4.18 -12.08 7.29
CA GLU A 27 -3.95 -10.65 7.25
C GLU A 27 -2.46 -10.35 7.01
N ILE A 28 -2.17 -9.36 6.16
CA ILE A 28 -0.85 -8.81 5.95
C ILE A 28 -0.91 -7.32 6.27
N VAL A 29 -0.16 -6.89 7.29
CA VAL A 29 -0.02 -5.47 7.58
C VAL A 29 1.05 -4.89 6.67
N TYR A 30 0.75 -3.73 6.09
CA TYR A 30 1.74 -2.91 5.39
C TYR A 30 1.83 -1.53 6.02
N THR A 31 3.02 -0.96 6.01
CA THR A 31 3.32 0.38 6.50
C THR A 31 3.75 1.26 5.33
N ILE A 32 3.11 2.41 5.19
CA ILE A 32 3.51 3.47 4.27
C ILE A 32 4.24 4.52 5.09
N THR A 33 5.43 4.93 4.68
CA THR A 33 6.24 5.92 5.38
C THR A 33 6.70 7.01 4.44
N ASN A 34 6.46 8.28 4.80
CA ASN A 34 7.16 9.40 4.19
C ASN A 34 8.44 9.69 4.96
N HIS A 35 9.59 9.55 4.29
CA HIS A 35 10.90 9.77 4.88
C HIS A 35 11.33 11.24 4.88
N ASN A 36 10.46 12.17 4.45
CA ASN A 36 10.66 13.59 4.61
C ASN A 36 10.03 14.05 5.95
N PRO A 37 10.86 14.44 6.95
CA PRO A 37 10.34 14.87 8.25
C PRO A 37 9.38 16.07 8.14
N GLY A 38 8.30 16.02 8.92
CA GLY A 38 7.30 17.08 8.98
C GLY A 38 6.39 17.21 7.75
N LYS A 39 6.58 16.38 6.72
CA LYS A 39 5.77 16.40 5.50
C LYS A 39 4.65 15.38 5.55
N GLY A 40 3.42 15.85 5.74
CA GLY A 40 2.24 15.00 5.61
C GLY A 40 2.04 14.55 4.16
N PHE A 41 1.41 13.40 3.94
CA PHE A 41 1.25 12.84 2.59
C PHE A 41 -0.16 12.29 2.35
N TYR A 42 -0.60 12.36 1.09
CA TYR A 42 -1.82 11.70 0.63
C TYR A 42 -1.54 10.25 0.26
N TYR A 43 -2.44 9.34 0.64
CA TYR A 43 -2.39 7.94 0.22
C TYR A 43 -3.79 7.39 -0.06
N TYR A 44 -3.85 6.45 -0.98
CA TYR A 44 -5.07 5.69 -1.27
C TYR A 44 -5.18 4.51 -0.32
N SER A 45 -6.27 4.46 0.44
CA SER A 45 -6.51 3.49 1.52
C SER A 45 -6.69 2.04 1.08
N LEU A 46 -6.97 1.81 -0.21
CA LEU A 46 -7.09 0.47 -0.77
C LEU A 46 -5.78 0.06 -1.45
N PRO A 47 -5.08 -0.97 -0.97
CA PRO A 47 -3.96 -1.52 -1.70
C PRO A 47 -4.47 -2.28 -2.92
N TYR A 48 -3.71 -2.20 -4.01
CA TYR A 48 -3.80 -3.18 -5.08
C TYR A 48 -2.78 -4.27 -4.87
N VAL A 49 -3.10 -5.47 -5.32
CA VAL A 49 -2.20 -6.62 -5.27
C VAL A 49 -2.05 -7.17 -6.68
N GLU A 50 -0.81 -7.43 -7.05
CA GLU A 50 -0.43 -7.92 -8.36
C GLU A 50 0.39 -9.21 -8.18
N PHE A 51 0.14 -10.20 -9.04
CA PHE A 51 0.87 -11.46 -9.09
C PHE A 51 1.78 -11.47 -10.31
N TYR A 52 2.99 -12.01 -10.17
CA TYR A 52 3.91 -12.19 -11.29
C TYR A 52 3.67 -13.54 -11.96
N ASP A 53 3.24 -13.53 -13.22
CA ASP A 53 2.95 -14.76 -13.99
C ASP A 53 4.19 -15.40 -14.65
N GLY A 54 5.37 -14.84 -14.41
CA GLY A 54 6.63 -15.21 -15.06
C GLY A 54 7.09 -14.23 -16.15
N GLU A 55 6.17 -13.42 -16.69
CA GLU A 55 6.45 -12.42 -17.73
C GLU A 55 6.04 -11.00 -17.32
N SER A 56 4.93 -10.88 -16.58
CA SER A 56 4.29 -9.61 -16.28
C SER A 56 3.58 -9.62 -14.92
N TRP A 57 3.35 -8.42 -14.39
CA TRP A 57 2.54 -8.22 -13.18
C TRP A 57 1.06 -8.13 -13.55
N ILE A 58 0.27 -9.10 -13.13
CA ILE A 58 -1.17 -9.15 -13.34
C ILE A 58 -1.88 -8.62 -12.09
N ARG A 59 -2.72 -7.59 -12.25
CA ARG A 59 -3.57 -7.11 -11.17
C ARG A 59 -4.64 -8.11 -10.81
N LEU A 60 -4.56 -8.61 -9.58
CA LEU A 60 -5.55 -9.48 -9.01
C LEU A 60 -6.73 -8.60 -8.62
N ALA A 61 -7.93 -8.97 -9.08
CA ALA A 61 -9.14 -8.25 -8.75
C ALA A 61 -9.39 -8.34 -7.24
N TYR A 62 -8.97 -7.31 -6.51
CA TYR A 62 -9.56 -6.98 -5.22
C TYR A 62 -10.99 -6.49 -5.50
N TYR A 63 -11.97 -6.95 -4.71
CA TYR A 63 -13.42 -6.70 -4.82
C TYR A 63 -13.77 -5.35 -5.51
N PRO A 64 -14.72 -5.32 -6.47
CA PRO A 64 -14.71 -4.42 -7.62
C PRO A 64 -14.76 -2.94 -7.19
N PRO A 65 -13.98 -2.05 -7.83
CA PRO A 65 -14.08 -0.63 -7.57
C PRO A 65 -15.45 -0.17 -8.09
N ASP A 66 -16.38 0.08 -7.19
CA ASP A 66 -17.40 1.09 -7.46
C ASP A 66 -16.65 2.42 -7.55
N TYR A 67 -16.21 2.74 -8.78
CA TYR A 67 -15.39 3.90 -9.14
C TYR A 67 -16.01 5.22 -8.64
N HIS A 68 -17.31 5.22 -8.36
CA HIS A 68 -18.04 6.37 -7.83
C HIS A 68 -17.78 6.65 -6.34
N GLN A 69 -17.06 5.76 -5.63
CA GLN A 69 -16.73 5.89 -4.20
C GLN A 69 -15.25 6.21 -3.94
N GLU A 70 -14.41 6.33 -4.97
CA GLU A 70 -12.95 6.47 -4.83
C GLU A 70 -12.51 7.77 -4.16
N ALA A 71 -13.28 8.85 -4.29
CA ALA A 71 -12.98 10.12 -3.62
C ALA A 71 -12.96 10.00 -2.09
N GLY A 72 -13.73 9.07 -1.51
CA GLY A 72 -13.76 8.81 -0.07
C GLY A 72 -12.63 7.91 0.43
N ARG A 73 -11.71 7.50 -0.45
CA ARG A 73 -10.63 6.55 -0.13
C ARG A 73 -9.24 7.17 -0.10
N TRP A 74 -9.11 8.44 -0.46
CA TRP A 74 -7.90 9.22 -0.24
C TRP A 74 -7.85 9.74 1.18
N ASN A 75 -6.79 9.38 1.90
CA ASN A 75 -6.54 9.81 3.26
C ASN A 75 -5.28 10.68 3.31
N VAL A 76 -5.17 11.46 4.39
CA VAL A 76 -3.96 12.20 4.73
C VAL A 76 -3.33 11.58 5.97
N CYS A 77 -2.01 11.36 5.92
CA CYS A 77 -1.20 11.03 7.08
C CYS A 77 -0.31 12.23 7.42
N GLY A 78 -0.44 12.77 8.63
CA GLY A 78 0.32 13.92 9.12
C GLY A 78 -0.27 14.45 10.41
N VAL A 79 0.55 15.19 11.17
CA VAL A 79 0.15 15.83 12.44
C VAL A 79 0.52 17.31 12.38
N GLU A 80 -0.44 18.19 12.71
CA GLU A 80 -0.21 19.64 12.77
C GLU A 80 0.86 19.98 13.81
N GLY A 81 1.80 20.86 13.43
CA GLY A 81 2.86 21.35 14.32
C GLY A 81 4.06 20.41 14.51
N GLU A 82 4.04 19.20 13.94
CA GLU A 82 5.18 18.28 13.99
C GLU A 82 6.06 18.45 12.75
N GLN A 83 7.32 18.87 12.95
CA GLN A 83 8.26 19.22 11.87
C GLN A 83 9.46 18.27 11.75
N GLU A 84 9.72 17.47 12.78
CA GLU A 84 10.98 16.70 12.92
C GLU A 84 10.79 15.19 12.74
N MET A 85 9.55 14.71 12.66
CA MET A 85 9.26 13.28 12.55
C MET A 85 8.88 12.86 11.14
N GLU A 86 9.30 11.66 10.74
CA GLU A 86 8.72 10.94 9.61
C GLU A 86 7.30 10.49 9.96
N PHE A 87 6.37 10.64 9.02
CA PHE A 87 5.00 10.16 9.20
C PHE A 87 4.84 8.78 8.57
N SER A 88 4.12 7.91 9.27
CA SER A 88 3.76 6.59 8.78
C SER A 88 2.33 6.21 9.15
N THR A 89 1.75 5.37 8.32
CA THR A 89 0.41 4.81 8.54
C THR A 89 0.39 3.34 8.12
N ASN A 90 -0.47 2.56 8.76
CA ASN A 90 -0.65 1.16 8.45
C ASN A 90 -1.93 0.94 7.65
N GLY A 91 -1.91 -0.05 6.78
CA GLY A 91 -3.11 -0.64 6.21
C GLY A 91 -3.03 -2.16 6.28
N ILE A 92 -4.13 -2.80 5.92
CA ILE A 92 -4.27 -4.26 5.97
C ILE A 92 -4.65 -4.76 4.58
N PHE A 93 -3.91 -5.76 4.10
CA PHE A 93 -4.29 -6.58 2.98
C PHE A 93 -4.83 -7.92 3.49
N TYR A 94 -5.92 -8.36 2.88
CA TYR A 94 -6.63 -9.60 3.21
C TYR A 94 -6.48 -10.59 2.05
N PRO A 95 -5.52 -11.54 2.09
CA PRO A 95 -5.25 -12.45 0.98
C PRO A 95 -6.45 -13.29 0.53
N GLN A 96 -7.32 -13.67 1.47
CA GLN A 96 -8.62 -14.33 1.22
C GLN A 96 -9.59 -13.53 0.36
N SER A 97 -9.37 -12.22 0.19
CA SER A 97 -10.20 -11.36 -0.67
C SER A 97 -9.82 -11.43 -2.15
N VAL A 98 -8.71 -12.10 -2.49
CA VAL A 98 -8.28 -12.31 -3.88
C VAL A 98 -9.20 -13.33 -4.56
N ALA A 99 -9.88 -12.91 -5.62
CA ALA A 99 -10.70 -13.80 -6.43
C ALA A 99 -9.84 -14.89 -7.07
N GLY A 100 -10.15 -16.16 -6.79
CA GLY A 100 -9.36 -17.32 -7.23
C GLY A 100 -8.34 -17.84 -6.20
N GLY A 101 -8.20 -17.15 -5.07
CA GLY A 101 -7.31 -17.53 -3.98
C GLY A 101 -5.85 -17.18 -4.24
N ILE A 102 -5.03 -17.42 -3.21
CA ILE A 102 -3.57 -17.19 -3.26
C ILE A 102 -2.86 -18.44 -3.79
N GLN A 103 -1.94 -18.22 -4.71
CA GLN A 103 -1.04 -19.22 -5.28
C GLN A 103 0.40 -18.99 -4.80
N ASP A 104 1.25 -20.01 -4.92
CA ASP A 104 2.68 -19.83 -4.64
C ASP A 104 3.31 -18.90 -5.69
N GLY A 105 4.26 -18.06 -5.27
CA GLY A 105 5.01 -17.18 -6.16
C GLY A 105 5.09 -15.73 -5.68
N ASP A 106 5.53 -14.86 -6.58
CA ASP A 106 5.82 -13.46 -6.28
C ASP A 106 4.60 -12.57 -6.46
N TYR A 107 4.41 -11.69 -5.47
CA TYR A 107 3.36 -10.71 -5.39
C TYR A 107 3.98 -9.33 -5.17
N ARG A 108 3.23 -8.30 -5.54
CA ARG A 108 3.52 -6.95 -5.07
C ARG A 108 2.25 -6.24 -4.63
N LEU A 109 2.38 -5.55 -3.51
CA LEU A 109 1.38 -4.61 -3.02
C LEU A 109 1.69 -3.25 -3.61
N VAL A 110 0.71 -2.61 -4.21
CA VAL A 110 0.81 -1.31 -4.87
C VAL A 110 -0.10 -0.32 -4.15
N ILE A 111 0.48 0.77 -3.66
CA ILE A 111 -0.25 1.88 -3.02
C ILE A 111 -0.08 3.14 -3.86
N PHE A 112 -1.19 3.80 -4.16
CA PHE A 112 -1.15 5.14 -4.76
C PHE A 112 -0.89 6.19 -3.67
N VAL A 113 0.04 7.09 -3.95
CA VAL A 113 0.41 8.20 -3.07
C VAL A 113 0.55 9.46 -3.92
N GLY A 114 -0.14 10.53 -3.54
CA GLY A 114 -0.21 11.73 -4.38
C GLY A 114 -0.68 11.42 -5.81
N ASP A 115 0.17 11.72 -6.80
CA ASP A 115 -0.05 11.46 -8.22
C ASP A 115 0.77 10.26 -8.76
N THR A 116 1.41 9.49 -7.87
CA THR A 116 2.26 8.34 -8.21
C THR A 116 1.86 7.10 -7.41
N TRP A 117 2.67 6.05 -7.46
CA TRP A 117 2.51 4.83 -6.67
C TRP A 117 3.85 4.33 -6.13
N VAL A 118 3.77 3.62 -5.02
CA VAL A 118 4.86 2.88 -4.39
C VAL A 118 4.46 1.42 -4.29
N SER A 119 5.45 0.51 -4.26
CA SER A 119 5.16 -0.91 -4.14
C SER A 119 6.16 -1.66 -3.28
N TYR A 120 5.69 -2.75 -2.67
CA TYR A 120 6.54 -3.73 -2.00
C TYR A 120 6.34 -5.11 -2.59
N GLN A 121 7.43 -5.81 -2.89
CA GLN A 121 7.40 -7.19 -3.38
C GLN A 121 7.54 -8.16 -2.21
N PHE A 122 6.76 -9.24 -2.25
CA PHE A 122 6.77 -10.32 -1.27
C PHE A 122 6.30 -11.61 -1.98
N CYS A 123 6.53 -12.77 -1.40
CA CYS A 123 6.08 -14.04 -1.96
C CYS A 123 5.14 -14.80 -1.03
N PHE A 124 4.32 -15.66 -1.62
CA PHE A 124 3.62 -16.72 -0.91
C PHE A 124 4.26 -18.07 -1.19
N GLU A 125 4.46 -18.85 -0.13
CA GLU A 125 5.01 -20.21 -0.18
C GLU A 125 4.17 -21.14 0.73
N ASN A 126 4.26 -22.46 0.50
CA ASN A 126 3.59 -23.46 1.35
C ASN A 126 4.29 -23.65 2.69
#